data_AF-A0A6N8WMS2-F1
#
_entry.id   AF-A0A6N8WMS2-F1
#
_cell.length_a   1.000
_cell.length_b   1.000
_cell.length_c   1.000
_cell.angle_alpha   90.00
_cell.angle_beta   90.00
_cell.angle_gamma   90.00
#
_symmetry.space_group_name_H-M   'P 1'
#
loop_
_entity.id
_entity.type
_entity.pdbx_description
1 polymer ?
#
loop_
_entity_poly.entity_id
_entity_poly.type
_entity_poly.pdbx_seq_one_letter_code
_entity_poly.pdbx_strand_id
1 'polypeptide(L)'
;MSHRHLAAACTVIALLVFSPVVAAGQGAETPRTPWGAPDLQGVWDFRSITPMERPDDLADQEFLTAEEAARLEQETLDRNQELLLRPARRTEATNSVDQGEEGAPGFYNNLWLDRGTTTVGTRRTSLVVDPPNGKMPPLTPEEEQRRAEYAELREGVDTHAPTPGGWMEELGTNGLQLRCITGFNSGPPMTPGGYNNNVQVFQTPDFVALLNEMNHNVRFVPLDGRPHVDLPQWTGDSRGHWDGDTLVIETNNFLRETSFAQGRTGPNLQLVERLTRVSEDTLLYRATINDPTVWTSPWTYEVPMVLNDQPLYEYACHEGNYGLENILAGARVLEAEAEGR
;
A
#
# COMPACT_ATOMS: atom_id res chain seq x y z
N MET A 1 20.05 -59.11 -48.48
CA MET A 1 19.11 -58.01 -48.75
C MET A 1 18.30 -57.80 -47.50
N SER A 2 18.65 -56.75 -46.76
CA SER A 2 18.26 -56.48 -45.37
C SER A 2 17.04 -55.56 -45.33
N HIS A 3 16.03 -55.93 -44.55
CA HIS A 3 14.95 -55.05 -44.11
C HIS A 3 15.32 -54.45 -42.74
N ARG A 4 14.94 -53.17 -42.57
CA ARG A 4 14.83 -52.34 -41.34
C ARG A 4 15.91 -51.26 -41.20
N HIS A 5 15.45 -50.00 -41.13
CA HIS A 5 15.79 -48.91 -40.18
C HIS A 5 14.94 -47.69 -40.60
N LEU A 6 13.85 -47.39 -39.87
CA LEU A 6 13.72 -46.39 -38.80
C LEU A 6 13.47 -44.96 -39.31
N ALA A 7 12.31 -44.44 -38.89
CA ALA A 7 11.77 -43.11 -39.15
C ALA A 7 12.56 -42.01 -38.42
N ALA A 8 12.65 -40.84 -39.03
CA ALA A 8 13.00 -39.59 -38.36
C ALA A 8 11.87 -38.58 -38.57
N ALA A 9 11.25 -38.21 -37.47
CA ALA A 9 10.19 -37.22 -37.35
C ALA A 9 10.76 -35.79 -37.47
N CYS A 10 9.97 -34.88 -38.04
CA CYS A 10 10.15 -33.43 -37.88
C CYS A 10 8.79 -32.84 -37.54
N THR A 11 8.47 -32.84 -36.24
CA THR A 11 7.34 -32.09 -35.69
C THR A 11 7.89 -30.74 -35.23
N VAL A 12 7.60 -29.68 -35.99
CA VAL A 12 7.86 -28.30 -35.59
C VAL A 12 6.78 -27.90 -34.59
N ILE A 13 7.17 -27.74 -33.32
CA ILE A 13 6.34 -27.15 -32.28
C ILE A 13 6.43 -25.63 -32.43
N ALA A 14 5.36 -25.00 -32.90
CA ALA A 14 5.21 -23.55 -32.87
C ALA A 14 4.76 -23.14 -31.46
N LEU A 15 5.67 -22.52 -30.69
CA LEU A 15 5.35 -21.83 -29.44
C LEU A 15 4.64 -20.51 -29.77
N LEU A 16 3.32 -20.49 -29.62
CA LEU A 16 2.52 -19.27 -29.63
C LEU A 16 2.67 -18.57 -28.27
N VAL A 17 3.51 -17.55 -28.23
CA VAL A 17 3.60 -16.60 -27.12
C VAL A 17 2.36 -15.70 -27.18
N PHE A 18 1.44 -15.87 -26.24
CA PHE A 18 0.33 -14.93 -26.04
C PHE A 18 0.88 -13.69 -25.30
N SER A 19 1.17 -12.62 -26.06
CA SER A 19 1.30 -11.29 -25.47
C SER A 19 -0.10 -10.70 -25.26
N PRO A 20 -0.47 -10.22 -24.05
CA PRO A 20 -1.71 -9.48 -23.88
C PRO A 20 -1.58 -8.15 -24.61
N VAL A 21 -2.42 -7.94 -25.62
CA VAL A 21 -2.57 -6.65 -26.29
C VAL A 21 -3.28 -5.72 -25.31
N VAL A 22 -2.54 -4.75 -24.77
CA VAL A 22 -3.14 -3.60 -24.09
C VAL A 22 -3.92 -2.83 -25.15
N ALA A 23 -5.25 -2.75 -24.97
CA ALA A 23 -6.09 -1.88 -25.78
C ALA A 23 -5.72 -0.42 -25.47
N ALA A 24 -4.82 0.15 -26.27
CA ALA A 24 -4.55 1.58 -26.28
C ALA A 24 -5.80 2.31 -26.79
N GLY A 25 -6.53 2.97 -25.90
CA GLY A 25 -7.56 3.92 -26.27
C GLY A 25 -6.94 5.09 -27.06
N GLN A 26 -7.57 5.46 -28.17
CA GLN A 26 -7.34 6.72 -28.87
C GLN A 26 -7.76 7.86 -27.91
N GLY A 27 -6.98 8.86 -27.49
CA GLY A 27 -5.63 9.29 -27.79
C GLY A 27 -5.53 10.76 -27.38
N ALA A 28 -5.66 11.06 -26.09
CA ALA A 28 -5.17 12.33 -25.57
C ALA A 28 -3.65 12.21 -25.51
N GLU A 29 -2.93 13.15 -26.11
CA GLU A 29 -1.47 13.12 -26.10
C GLU A 29 -0.98 13.25 -24.65
N THR A 30 -0.24 12.26 -24.16
CA THR A 30 0.35 12.28 -22.83
C THR A 30 1.13 13.58 -22.66
N PRO A 31 0.81 14.44 -21.66
CA PRO A 31 1.55 15.66 -21.41
C PRO A 31 3.05 15.35 -21.31
N ARG A 32 3.89 16.22 -21.89
CA ARG A 32 5.34 16.02 -21.94
C ARG A 32 6.06 17.14 -21.20
N THR A 33 7.10 16.75 -20.50
CA THR A 33 8.10 17.66 -19.93
C THR A 33 8.86 18.40 -21.05
N PRO A 34 9.55 19.52 -20.76
CA PRO A 34 10.39 20.23 -21.73
C PRO A 34 11.51 19.38 -22.36
N TRP A 35 11.90 18.27 -21.72
CA TRP A 35 12.90 17.31 -22.22
C TRP A 35 12.28 16.06 -22.86
N GLY A 36 10.96 16.02 -23.07
CA GLY A 36 10.28 15.00 -23.87
C GLY A 36 9.82 13.74 -23.13
N ALA A 37 10.09 13.61 -21.83
CA ALA A 37 9.53 12.53 -21.01
C ALA A 37 8.03 12.79 -20.69
N PRO A 38 7.21 11.75 -20.45
CA PRO A 38 5.87 11.92 -19.87
C PRO A 38 5.89 12.78 -18.61
N ASP A 39 4.99 13.76 -18.55
CA ASP A 39 4.83 14.65 -17.41
C ASP A 39 3.87 14.03 -16.39
N LEU A 40 4.47 13.57 -15.30
CA LEU A 40 3.83 12.99 -14.13
C LEU A 40 3.78 14.00 -12.97
N GLN A 41 4.28 15.23 -13.15
CA GLN A 41 4.32 16.22 -12.08
C GLN A 41 2.91 16.59 -11.62
N GLY A 42 2.77 16.83 -10.32
CA GLY A 42 1.50 17.18 -9.70
C GLY A 42 1.38 16.60 -8.30
N VAL A 43 0.28 16.96 -7.64
CA VAL A 43 -0.16 16.30 -6.41
C VAL A 43 -1.23 15.28 -6.80
N TRP A 44 -1.02 14.03 -6.45
CA TRP A 44 -1.88 12.90 -6.83
C TRP A 44 -2.56 12.32 -5.59
N ASP A 45 -3.88 12.31 -5.61
CA ASP A 45 -4.74 11.72 -4.60
C ASP A 45 -5.01 10.25 -4.94
N PHE A 46 -4.62 9.35 -4.06
CA PHE A 46 -4.74 7.91 -4.24
C PHE A 46 -5.78 7.26 -3.31
N ARG A 47 -6.70 8.02 -2.70
CA ARG A 47 -7.79 7.44 -1.89
C ARG A 47 -8.77 6.65 -2.76
N SER A 48 -9.35 5.61 -2.19
CA SER A 48 -10.35 4.78 -2.87
C SER A 48 -11.21 4.03 -1.88
N ILE A 49 -12.50 3.89 -2.19
CA ILE A 49 -13.40 3.00 -1.45
C ILE A 49 -13.37 1.57 -1.99
N THR A 50 -12.74 1.34 -3.16
CA THR A 50 -12.54 0.00 -3.70
C THR A 50 -11.58 -0.76 -2.78
N PRO A 51 -11.97 -1.94 -2.27
CA PRO A 51 -11.13 -2.68 -1.33
C PRO A 51 -9.88 -3.23 -2.03
N MET A 52 -8.82 -3.45 -1.25
CA MET A 52 -7.59 -4.07 -1.77
C MET A 52 -7.90 -5.44 -2.41
N GLU A 53 -8.60 -6.29 -1.67
CA GLU A 53 -9.02 -7.62 -2.11
C GLU A 53 -10.52 -7.67 -2.42
N ARG A 54 -10.88 -8.50 -3.40
CA ARG A 54 -12.27 -8.71 -3.81
C ARG A 54 -13.08 -9.30 -2.65
N PRO A 55 -14.23 -8.73 -2.28
CA PRO A 55 -15.13 -9.33 -1.30
C PRO A 55 -15.59 -10.74 -1.72
N ASP A 56 -15.79 -11.64 -0.75
CA ASP A 56 -16.13 -13.05 -1.03
C ASP A 56 -17.52 -13.20 -1.68
N ASP A 57 -18.45 -12.31 -1.34
CA ASP A 57 -19.78 -12.20 -1.95
C ASP A 57 -19.74 -11.70 -3.40
N LEU A 58 -18.61 -11.14 -3.84
CA LEU A 58 -18.36 -10.68 -5.20
C LEU A 58 -17.34 -11.55 -5.94
N ALA A 59 -17.00 -12.75 -5.45
CA ALA A 59 -15.92 -13.58 -6.00
C ALA A 59 -15.99 -13.79 -7.53
N ASP A 60 -17.19 -14.00 -8.06
CA ASP A 60 -17.48 -14.21 -9.49
C ASP A 60 -17.78 -12.91 -10.26
N GLN A 61 -17.69 -11.75 -9.60
CA GLN A 61 -17.99 -10.44 -10.16
C GLN A 61 -16.73 -9.57 -10.14
N GLU A 62 -16.01 -9.54 -11.25
CA GLU A 62 -14.82 -8.70 -11.39
C GLU A 62 -15.15 -7.20 -11.44
N PHE A 63 -16.29 -6.84 -12.03
CA PHE A 63 -16.72 -5.45 -12.20
C PHE A 63 -18.13 -5.23 -11.68
N LEU A 64 -18.32 -4.12 -10.97
CA LEU A 64 -19.63 -3.59 -10.62
C LEU A 64 -20.32 -3.02 -11.86
N THR A 65 -21.63 -3.16 -11.92
CA THR A 65 -22.47 -2.37 -12.81
C THR A 65 -22.41 -0.89 -12.43
N ALA A 66 -22.88 0.00 -13.31
CA ALA A 66 -22.91 1.43 -13.03
C ALA A 66 -23.82 1.75 -11.84
N GLU A 67 -24.93 1.00 -11.72
CA GLU A 67 -25.90 1.15 -10.63
C GLU A 67 -25.32 0.68 -9.29
N GLU A 68 -24.62 -0.46 -9.26
CA GLU A 68 -23.99 -0.96 -8.04
C GLU A 68 -22.86 -0.04 -7.56
N ALA A 69 -22.03 0.48 -8.48
CA ALA A 69 -21.00 1.45 -8.14
C ALA A 69 -21.61 2.73 -7.57
N ALA A 70 -22.61 3.30 -8.26
CA ALA A 70 -23.31 4.49 -7.76
C ALA A 70 -23.99 4.26 -6.40
N ARG A 71 -24.57 3.07 -6.18
CA ARG A 71 -25.14 2.71 -4.87
C ARG A 71 -24.07 2.67 -3.79
N LEU A 72 -22.92 2.03 -4.03
CA LEU A 72 -21.83 1.95 -3.06
C LEU A 72 -21.25 3.34 -2.71
N GLU A 73 -21.14 4.22 -3.70
CA GLU A 73 -20.72 5.61 -3.52
C GLU A 73 -21.74 6.39 -2.67
N GLN A 74 -23.03 6.23 -2.96
CA GLN A 74 -24.10 6.85 -2.17
C GLN A 74 -24.15 6.31 -0.73
N GLU A 75 -24.06 4.99 -0.54
CA GLU A 75 -24.00 4.37 0.80
C GLU A 75 -22.80 4.88 1.60
N THR A 76 -21.67 5.12 0.94
CA THR A 76 -20.49 5.72 1.57
C THR A 76 -20.74 7.16 2.01
N LEU A 77 -21.40 7.98 1.17
CA LEU A 77 -21.77 9.35 1.51
C LEU A 77 -22.76 9.38 2.68
N ASP A 78 -23.81 8.56 2.62
CA ASP A 78 -24.85 8.46 3.65
C ASP A 78 -24.24 8.05 5.00
N ARG A 79 -23.37 7.03 5.00
CA ARG A 79 -22.63 6.61 6.19
C ARG A 79 -21.76 7.74 6.74
N ASN A 80 -21.03 8.44 5.88
CA ASN A 80 -20.16 9.54 6.30
C ASN A 80 -20.97 10.69 6.93
N GLN A 81 -22.14 11.00 6.37
CA GLN A 81 -23.07 11.98 6.90
C GLN A 81 -23.67 11.54 8.24
N GLU A 82 -24.09 10.28 8.37
CA GLU A 82 -24.57 9.72 9.63
C GLU A 82 -23.51 9.83 10.72
N LEU A 83 -22.27 9.43 10.43
CA LEU A 83 -21.15 9.50 11.37
C LEU A 83 -20.79 10.93 11.76
N LEU A 84 -20.88 11.88 10.82
CA LEU A 84 -20.63 13.30 11.10
C LEU A 84 -21.70 13.91 12.00
N LEU A 85 -22.96 13.53 11.83
CA LEU A 85 -24.10 14.05 12.59
C LEU A 85 -24.37 13.27 13.88
N ARG A 86 -23.65 12.18 14.11
CA ARG A 86 -23.80 11.34 15.28
C ARG A 86 -23.56 12.17 16.55
N PRO A 87 -24.45 12.10 17.56
CA PRO A 87 -24.21 12.76 18.83
C PRO A 87 -22.89 12.32 19.45
N ALA A 88 -22.16 13.28 20.03
CA ALA A 88 -20.96 12.97 20.80
C ALA A 88 -21.30 11.96 21.89
N ARG A 89 -20.61 10.82 21.90
CA ARG A 89 -20.73 9.85 22.98
C ARG A 89 -19.96 10.41 24.18
N ARG A 90 -20.58 10.44 25.35
CA ARG A 90 -19.85 10.72 26.60
C ARG A 90 -19.00 9.50 26.88
N THR A 91 -17.70 9.70 26.99
CA THR A 91 -16.76 8.60 27.15
C THR A 91 -16.42 8.44 28.62
N GLU A 92 -16.47 7.21 29.12
CA GLU A 92 -15.83 6.83 30.37
C GLU A 92 -14.45 6.26 29.99
N ALA A 93 -13.45 6.45 30.85
CA ALA A 93 -12.17 5.78 30.62
C ALA A 93 -12.39 4.27 30.80
N THR A 94 -12.40 3.53 29.70
CA THR A 94 -12.47 2.06 29.70
C THR A 94 -11.08 1.47 29.46
N ASN A 95 -10.97 0.14 29.47
CA ASN A 95 -9.69 -0.55 29.33
C ASN A 95 -9.10 -0.42 27.91
N SER A 96 -9.90 -0.03 26.91
CA SER A 96 -9.38 0.17 25.55
C SER A 96 -10.18 1.20 24.76
N VAL A 97 -9.46 2.15 24.16
CA VAL A 97 -10.03 3.12 23.22
C VAL A 97 -10.50 2.47 21.90
N ASP A 98 -9.95 1.30 21.53
CA ASP A 98 -10.11 0.71 20.20
C ASP A 98 -11.02 -0.53 20.15
N GLN A 99 -11.35 -1.14 21.30
CA GLN A 99 -12.20 -2.36 21.33
C GLN A 99 -13.69 -2.08 21.13
N GLY A 100 -14.07 -0.83 20.91
CA GLY A 100 -15.46 -0.45 20.69
C GLY A 100 -16.37 -0.70 21.90
N GLU A 101 -15.78 -0.82 23.10
CA GLU A 101 -16.53 -0.93 24.35
C GLU A 101 -17.50 0.25 24.49
N GLU A 102 -18.70 -0.02 24.99
CA GLU A 102 -19.69 1.03 25.20
C GLU A 102 -19.15 2.04 26.22
N GLY A 103 -18.96 3.29 25.77
CA GLY A 103 -18.36 4.34 26.58
C GLY A 103 -16.86 4.57 26.34
N ALA A 104 -16.16 3.73 25.57
CA ALA A 104 -14.75 3.98 25.24
C ALA A 104 -14.57 5.27 24.42
N PRO A 105 -13.44 5.98 24.56
CA PRO A 105 -13.08 7.15 23.74
C PRO A 105 -13.19 6.93 22.23
N GLY A 106 -12.99 5.69 21.77
CA GLY A 106 -13.07 5.34 20.37
C GLY A 106 -11.85 5.79 19.56
N PHE A 107 -11.92 5.55 18.26
CA PHE A 107 -10.99 6.04 17.26
C PHE A 107 -11.34 7.46 16.80
N TYR A 108 -10.55 8.05 15.89
CA TYR A 108 -10.82 9.38 15.31
C TYR A 108 -12.25 9.55 14.81
N ASN A 109 -12.83 10.74 15.04
CA ASN A 109 -14.09 11.13 14.41
C ASN A 109 -14.00 11.03 12.88
N ASN A 110 -15.11 10.69 12.23
CA ASN A 110 -15.15 10.49 10.77
C ASN A 110 -14.72 11.72 9.96
N LEU A 111 -14.86 12.94 10.51
CA LEU A 111 -14.38 14.17 9.87
C LEU A 111 -12.86 14.17 9.60
N TRP A 112 -12.08 13.42 10.40
CA TRP A 112 -10.63 13.28 10.21
C TRP A 112 -10.25 12.16 9.24
N LEU A 113 -11.23 11.39 8.76
CA LEU A 113 -11.01 10.27 7.86
C LEU A 113 -11.29 10.71 6.44
N ASP A 114 -10.33 10.49 5.56
CA ASP A 114 -10.42 10.74 4.12
C ASP A 114 -10.14 9.46 3.32
N ARG A 115 -11.11 8.55 3.34
CA ARG A 115 -11.09 7.28 2.59
C ARG A 115 -11.56 7.42 1.14
N GLY A 116 -11.95 8.62 0.72
CA GLY A 116 -12.67 8.84 -0.53
C GLY A 116 -14.14 8.45 -0.47
N THR A 117 -14.84 8.73 -1.57
CA THR A 117 -16.28 8.47 -1.73
C THR A 117 -16.62 7.81 -3.06
N THR A 118 -15.63 7.56 -3.91
CA THR A 118 -15.78 7.07 -5.27
C THR A 118 -15.05 5.76 -5.47
N THR A 119 -15.65 4.88 -6.27
CA THR A 119 -15.00 3.66 -6.78
C THR A 119 -13.95 4.01 -7.82
N VAL A 120 -13.03 3.06 -8.09
CA VAL A 120 -12.13 3.20 -9.24
C VAL A 120 -12.93 3.27 -10.54
N GLY A 121 -12.52 4.10 -11.51
CA GLY A 121 -13.31 4.34 -12.74
C GLY A 121 -13.59 3.09 -13.59
N THR A 122 -12.76 2.04 -13.47
CA THR A 122 -13.00 0.74 -14.09
C THR A 122 -14.16 -0.02 -13.45
N ARG A 123 -14.58 0.37 -12.24
CA ARG A 123 -15.59 -0.29 -11.39
C ARG A 123 -15.21 -1.71 -10.97
N ARG A 124 -13.90 -2.03 -10.95
CA ARG A 124 -13.46 -3.32 -10.39
C ARG A 124 -13.85 -3.44 -8.93
N THR A 125 -14.11 -4.68 -8.52
CA THR A 125 -14.43 -5.04 -7.14
C THR A 125 -13.19 -5.19 -6.24
N SER A 126 -11.99 -5.03 -6.79
CA SER A 126 -10.70 -5.09 -6.08
C SER A 126 -9.64 -4.17 -6.71
N LEU A 127 -8.68 -3.72 -5.89
CA LEU A 127 -7.47 -3.07 -6.37
C LEU A 127 -6.45 -4.10 -6.90
N VAL A 128 -6.39 -5.29 -6.29
CA VAL A 128 -5.64 -6.43 -6.84
C VAL A 128 -6.19 -6.78 -8.22
N VAL A 129 -5.31 -6.83 -9.21
CA VAL A 129 -5.60 -7.18 -10.62
C VAL A 129 -4.95 -8.48 -11.05
N ASP A 130 -3.88 -8.89 -10.37
CA ASP A 130 -3.22 -10.16 -10.58
C ASP A 130 -2.85 -10.75 -9.21
N PRO A 131 -3.36 -11.94 -8.84
CA PRO A 131 -4.18 -12.84 -9.65
C PRO A 131 -5.59 -12.29 -10.04
N PRO A 132 -6.21 -12.78 -11.13
CA PRO A 132 -7.52 -12.29 -11.61
C PRO A 132 -8.70 -12.46 -10.65
N ASN A 133 -8.55 -13.34 -9.65
CA ASN A 133 -9.52 -13.51 -8.57
C ASN A 133 -9.58 -12.29 -7.62
N GLY A 134 -8.70 -11.30 -7.80
CA GLY A 134 -8.69 -10.08 -7.02
C GLY A 134 -8.26 -10.30 -5.56
N LYS A 135 -7.58 -11.40 -5.26
CA LYS A 135 -7.08 -11.73 -3.91
C LYS A 135 -5.56 -11.75 -3.91
N MET A 136 -4.95 -11.39 -2.79
CA MET A 136 -3.54 -11.66 -2.58
C MET A 136 -3.31 -13.19 -2.60
N PRO A 137 -2.16 -13.67 -3.10
CA PRO A 137 -1.82 -15.07 -3.01
C PRO A 137 -1.81 -15.57 -1.55
N PRO A 138 -1.93 -16.88 -1.34
CA PRO A 138 -1.70 -17.47 -0.03
C PRO A 138 -0.33 -17.08 0.54
N LEU A 139 -0.25 -17.04 1.86
CA LEU A 139 1.03 -16.88 2.56
C LEU A 139 1.86 -18.17 2.40
N THR A 140 3.18 -18.06 2.54
CA THR A 140 4.03 -19.25 2.61
C THR A 140 3.74 -20.03 3.90
N PRO A 141 3.98 -21.35 3.94
CA PRO A 141 3.79 -22.13 5.18
C PRO A 141 4.60 -21.59 6.36
N GLU A 142 5.81 -21.09 6.10
CA GLU A 142 6.67 -20.47 7.12
C GLU A 142 6.06 -19.18 7.66
N GLU A 143 5.54 -18.32 6.79
CA GLU A 143 4.87 -17.09 7.18
C GLU A 143 3.53 -17.34 7.90
N GLU A 144 2.78 -18.37 7.49
CA GLU A 144 1.58 -18.82 8.21
C GLU A 144 1.91 -19.28 9.62
N GLN A 145 2.97 -20.05 9.78
CA GLN A 145 3.47 -20.48 11.09
C GLN A 145 3.89 -19.28 11.93
N ARG A 146 4.70 -18.37 11.40
CA ARG A 146 5.14 -17.15 12.10
C ARG A 146 3.93 -16.31 12.56
N ARG A 147 2.91 -16.18 11.72
CA ARG A 147 1.67 -15.48 12.05
C ARG A 147 0.90 -16.18 13.17
N ALA A 148 0.82 -17.52 13.14
CA ALA A 148 0.17 -18.29 14.19
C ALA A 148 0.90 -18.16 15.53
N GLU A 149 2.23 -18.31 15.54
CA GLU A 149 3.07 -18.11 16.72
C GLU A 149 2.91 -16.69 17.29
N TYR A 150 2.89 -15.67 16.44
CA TYR A 150 2.65 -14.29 16.87
C TYR A 150 1.25 -14.10 17.45
N ALA A 151 0.22 -14.73 16.88
CA ALA A 151 -1.13 -14.68 17.40
C ALA A 151 -1.24 -15.34 18.78
N GLU A 152 -0.59 -16.50 18.97
CA GLU A 152 -0.49 -17.18 20.28
C GLU A 152 0.23 -16.30 21.31
N LEU A 153 1.34 -15.64 20.94
CA LEU A 153 2.05 -14.71 21.83
C LEU A 153 1.21 -13.50 22.25
N ARG A 154 0.24 -13.10 21.44
CA ARG A 154 -0.68 -11.99 21.76
C ARG A 154 -1.96 -12.46 22.45
N GLU A 155 -2.16 -13.76 22.65
CA GLU A 155 -3.32 -14.27 23.37
C GLU A 155 -3.34 -13.74 24.81
N GLY A 156 -4.40 -13.04 25.19
CA GLY A 156 -4.53 -12.45 26.53
C GLY A 156 -3.63 -11.23 26.80
N VAL A 157 -2.89 -10.74 25.80
CA VAL A 157 -2.07 -9.53 25.90
C VAL A 157 -2.88 -8.33 25.40
N ASP A 158 -2.87 -7.22 26.16
CA ASP A 158 -3.54 -5.99 25.74
C ASP A 158 -3.03 -5.51 24.37
N THR A 159 -3.92 -4.95 23.54
CA THR A 159 -3.57 -4.51 22.18
C THR A 159 -2.50 -3.43 22.17
N HIS A 160 -2.42 -2.61 23.22
CA HIS A 160 -1.44 -1.53 23.39
C HIS A 160 -0.24 -1.94 24.24
N ALA A 161 -0.23 -3.14 24.80
CA ALA A 161 0.96 -3.64 25.46
C ALA A 161 2.10 -3.79 24.42
N PRO A 162 3.36 -3.48 24.80
CA PRO A 162 4.51 -3.70 23.96
C PRO A 162 4.52 -5.14 23.42
N THR A 163 4.91 -5.28 22.15
CA THR A 163 5.01 -6.58 21.50
C THR A 163 5.86 -7.53 22.35
N PRO A 164 5.42 -8.78 22.62
CA PRO A 164 6.22 -9.76 23.33
C PRO A 164 7.61 -9.91 22.69
N GLY A 165 8.66 -9.61 23.46
CA GLY A 165 10.06 -9.62 23.00
C GLY A 165 10.57 -8.30 22.39
N GLY A 166 9.73 -7.29 22.23
CA GLY A 166 10.12 -6.00 21.66
C GLY A 166 10.69 -5.03 22.71
N TRP A 167 11.92 -4.57 22.48
CA TRP A 167 12.47 -3.40 23.18
C TRP A 167 11.78 -2.10 22.73
N MET A 168 11.98 -1.00 23.46
CA MET A 168 11.51 0.35 23.06
C MET A 168 12.00 0.78 21.64
N GLU A 169 13.05 0.13 21.14
CA GLU A 169 13.62 0.26 19.78
C GLU A 169 12.97 -0.66 18.73
N GLU A 170 12.23 -1.64 19.21
CA GLU A 170 11.54 -2.70 18.48
C GLU A 170 10.05 -2.68 18.87
N LEU A 171 9.39 -1.52 18.74
CA LEU A 171 7.93 -1.37 18.89
C LEU A 171 7.12 -2.20 17.84
N GLY A 172 7.72 -3.26 17.30
CA GLY A 172 7.23 -4.11 16.25
C GLY A 172 7.15 -3.40 14.90
N THR A 173 6.52 -4.09 13.97
CA THR A 173 6.20 -3.59 12.63
C THR A 173 5.30 -2.35 12.62
N ASN A 174 4.62 -2.07 13.74
CA ASN A 174 3.80 -0.86 13.96
C ASN A 174 4.55 0.26 14.71
N GLY A 175 5.84 0.10 14.95
CA GLY A 175 6.69 1.05 15.65
C GLY A 175 7.30 2.15 14.78
N LEU A 176 7.38 1.92 13.47
CA LEU A 176 8.01 2.84 12.53
C LEU A 176 7.21 4.14 12.38
N GLN A 177 5.88 4.02 12.47
CA GLN A 177 4.93 5.13 12.40
C GLN A 177 5.03 5.98 13.66
N LEU A 178 5.13 5.35 14.84
CA LEU A 178 5.34 6.06 16.12
C LEU A 178 6.65 6.85 16.16
N ARG A 179 7.68 6.37 15.43
CA ARG A 179 8.98 7.05 15.30
C ARG A 179 9.09 7.95 14.07
N CYS A 180 8.01 8.09 13.29
CA CYS A 180 8.00 8.92 12.09
C CYS A 180 9.04 8.55 11.04
N ILE A 181 9.38 7.25 10.93
CA ILE A 181 10.37 6.73 9.99
C ILE A 181 9.71 6.38 8.65
N THR A 182 8.71 5.49 8.68
CA THR A 182 7.87 5.12 7.52
C THR A 182 6.42 5.01 7.99
N GLY A 183 5.46 5.34 7.11
CA GLY A 183 4.05 5.56 7.46
C GLY A 183 3.09 4.64 6.72
N PHE A 184 1.96 4.33 7.37
CA PHE A 184 0.92 3.36 6.97
C PHE A 184 0.67 3.20 5.46
N ASN A 185 0.45 4.30 4.75
CA ASN A 185 0.16 4.34 3.31
C ASN A 185 1.24 5.05 2.48
N SER A 186 2.31 5.56 3.12
CA SER A 186 3.34 6.38 2.44
C SER A 186 4.13 5.56 1.40
N GLY A 187 4.07 4.24 1.52
CA GLY A 187 4.87 3.33 0.72
C GLY A 187 6.38 3.45 0.97
N PRO A 188 7.19 2.84 0.10
CA PRO A 188 6.75 2.04 -1.05
C PRO A 188 6.39 0.57 -0.68
N PRO A 189 5.35 -0.02 -1.30
CA PRO A 189 4.43 0.61 -2.25
C PRO A 189 3.31 1.41 -1.57
N MET A 190 2.73 2.40 -2.26
CA MET A 190 1.64 3.24 -1.74
C MET A 190 0.31 2.49 -1.77
N THR A 191 -0.46 2.53 -0.68
CA THR A 191 -1.78 1.88 -0.61
C THR A 191 -2.84 2.84 -0.12
N PRO A 192 -4.07 2.85 -0.66
CA PRO A 192 -5.13 3.70 -0.13
C PRO A 192 -5.33 3.46 1.37
N GLY A 193 -5.35 4.55 2.14
CA GLY A 193 -5.41 4.57 3.59
C GLY A 193 -6.59 5.39 4.11
N GLY A 194 -6.62 5.56 5.43
CA GLY A 194 -7.70 6.28 6.11
C GLY A 194 -7.68 7.80 5.93
N TYR A 195 -6.55 8.39 5.55
CA TYR A 195 -6.31 9.83 5.41
C TYR A 195 -4.91 10.08 4.82
N ASN A 196 -4.59 11.34 4.49
CA ASN A 196 -3.29 11.78 3.90
C ASN A 196 -2.87 10.93 2.68
N ASN A 197 -3.82 10.69 1.78
CA ASN A 197 -3.64 9.88 0.58
C ASN A 197 -3.06 10.67 -0.60
N ASN A 198 -2.10 11.56 -0.35
CA ASN A 198 -1.51 12.39 -1.40
C ASN A 198 -0.02 12.06 -1.63
N VAL A 199 0.40 12.10 -2.89
CA VAL A 199 1.80 12.07 -3.30
C VAL A 199 2.10 13.21 -4.27
N GLN A 200 3.10 14.02 -3.96
CA GLN A 200 3.60 15.03 -4.88
C GLN A 200 4.77 14.47 -5.68
N VAL A 201 4.66 14.54 -7.00
CA VAL A 201 5.68 14.06 -7.94
C VAL A 201 6.46 15.26 -8.46
N PHE A 202 7.77 15.21 -8.29
CA PHE A 202 8.72 16.15 -8.90
C PHE A 202 9.54 15.41 -9.95
N GLN A 203 9.79 16.05 -11.09
CA GLN A 203 10.60 15.45 -12.16
C GLN A 203 11.72 16.38 -12.60
N THR A 204 12.86 15.77 -12.87
CA THR A 204 13.97 16.36 -13.62
C THR A 204 14.33 15.38 -14.75
N PRO A 205 15.25 15.74 -15.67
CA PRO A 205 15.75 14.79 -16.65
C PRO A 205 16.40 13.54 -16.01
N ASP A 206 16.96 13.68 -14.80
CA ASP A 206 17.80 12.66 -14.17
C ASP A 206 17.13 11.95 -12.98
N PHE A 207 16.06 12.52 -12.41
CA PHE A 207 15.39 12.00 -11.22
C PHE A 207 13.88 12.21 -11.26
N VAL A 208 13.15 11.28 -10.63
CA VAL A 208 11.81 11.52 -10.09
C VAL A 208 11.89 11.51 -8.57
N ALA A 209 11.27 12.49 -7.91
CA ALA A 209 11.09 12.46 -6.46
C ALA A 209 9.60 12.31 -6.15
N LEU A 210 9.29 11.37 -5.25
CA LEU A 210 7.96 11.14 -4.72
C LEU A 210 7.94 11.63 -3.28
N LEU A 211 7.14 12.65 -2.98
CA LEU A 211 6.90 13.15 -1.64
C LEU A 211 5.50 12.73 -1.21
N ASN A 212 5.41 11.73 -0.35
CA ASN A 212 4.15 11.31 0.24
C ASN A 212 3.79 12.22 1.41
N GLU A 213 2.52 12.62 1.49
CA GLU A 213 2.00 13.44 2.58
C GLU A 213 2.19 12.73 3.92
N MET A 214 1.74 11.47 4.01
CA MET A 214 1.88 10.69 5.23
C MET A 214 3.35 10.47 5.60
N ASN A 215 3.71 10.86 6.83
CA ASN A 215 5.08 10.81 7.35
C ASN A 215 6.12 11.54 6.48
N HIS A 216 5.70 12.55 5.69
CA HIS A 216 6.59 13.39 4.86
C HIS A 216 7.70 12.59 4.14
N ASN A 217 7.34 11.42 3.61
CA ASN A 217 8.33 10.47 3.10
C ASN A 217 8.77 10.89 1.70
N VAL A 218 10.05 11.23 1.54
CA VAL A 218 10.64 11.59 0.24
C VAL A 218 11.47 10.43 -0.28
N ARG A 219 11.12 9.95 -1.46
CA ARG A 219 11.87 8.93 -2.19
C ARG A 219 12.39 9.48 -3.51
N PHE A 220 13.70 9.40 -3.71
CA PHE A 220 14.35 9.76 -4.97
C PHE A 220 14.54 8.52 -5.85
N VAL A 221 14.21 8.66 -7.12
CA VAL A 221 14.29 7.62 -8.15
C VAL A 221 15.21 8.13 -9.25
N PRO A 222 16.51 7.73 -9.26
CA PRO A 222 17.42 8.03 -10.35
C PRO A 222 16.97 7.40 -11.67
N LEU A 223 17.13 8.14 -12.78
CA LEU A 223 16.73 7.73 -14.14
C LEU A 223 17.94 7.48 -15.07
N ASP A 224 19.15 7.57 -14.55
CA ASP A 224 20.40 7.55 -15.33
C ASP A 224 20.99 6.15 -15.53
N GLY A 225 20.24 5.11 -15.18
CA GLY A 225 20.66 3.71 -15.35
C GLY A 225 21.80 3.27 -14.42
N ARG A 226 22.13 4.05 -13.37
CA ARG A 226 23.12 3.63 -12.38
C ARG A 226 22.66 2.35 -11.67
N PRO A 227 23.58 1.44 -11.29
CA PRO A 227 23.20 0.21 -10.61
C PRO A 227 22.64 0.48 -9.21
N HIS A 228 21.98 -0.53 -8.65
CA HIS A 228 21.61 -0.52 -7.23
C HIS A 228 22.85 -0.46 -6.33
N VAL A 229 22.69 0.15 -5.16
CA VAL A 229 23.75 0.20 -4.14
C VAL A 229 23.55 -0.91 -3.13
N ASP A 230 24.64 -1.55 -2.69
CA ASP A 230 24.62 -2.56 -1.63
C ASP A 230 24.57 -1.91 -0.23
N LEU A 231 23.53 -1.12 0.00
CA LEU A 231 23.26 -0.44 1.26
C LEU A 231 21.76 -0.55 1.56
N PRO A 232 21.37 -1.27 2.63
CA PRO A 232 19.96 -1.37 2.99
C PRO A 232 19.38 -0.03 3.47
N GLN A 233 18.18 0.32 3.02
CA GLN A 233 17.49 1.60 3.29
C GLN A 233 16.04 1.38 3.72
N TRP A 234 15.47 2.30 4.52
CA TRP A 234 14.09 2.19 5.02
C TRP A 234 13.03 2.06 3.91
N THR A 235 13.19 2.83 2.84
CA THR A 235 12.30 2.84 1.67
C THR A 235 12.84 2.00 0.51
N GLY A 236 13.91 1.24 0.76
CA GLY A 236 14.69 0.57 -0.28
C GLY A 236 15.45 1.54 -1.19
N ASP A 237 16.22 0.96 -2.10
CA ASP A 237 16.99 1.63 -3.14
C ASP A 237 16.25 1.54 -4.48
N SER A 238 15.68 2.66 -4.94
CA SER A 238 14.87 2.71 -6.17
C SER A 238 15.69 3.05 -7.41
N ARG A 239 15.37 2.46 -8.56
CA ARG A 239 15.91 2.81 -9.89
C ARG A 239 14.77 2.91 -10.90
N GLY A 240 14.77 4.00 -11.66
CA GLY A 240 13.72 4.28 -12.64
C GLY A 240 14.21 4.19 -14.08
N HIS A 241 13.32 3.78 -14.97
CA HIS A 241 13.50 3.92 -16.41
C HIS A 241 12.15 4.10 -17.12
N TRP A 242 12.17 4.62 -18.33
CA TRP A 242 10.97 4.79 -19.15
C TRP A 242 10.74 3.58 -20.06
N ASP A 243 9.55 3.01 -20.00
CA ASP A 243 9.01 2.03 -20.94
C ASP A 243 7.84 2.66 -21.70
N GLY A 244 8.15 3.24 -22.87
CA GLY A 244 7.22 4.13 -23.57
C GLY A 244 6.80 5.32 -22.70
N ASP A 245 5.51 5.40 -22.40
CA ASP A 245 4.91 6.46 -21.57
C ASP A 245 4.81 6.10 -20.08
N THR A 246 5.39 4.98 -19.68
CA THR A 246 5.34 4.47 -18.31
C THR A 246 6.69 4.64 -17.62
N LEU A 247 6.71 5.29 -16.45
CA LEU A 247 7.85 5.22 -15.57
C LEU A 247 7.81 3.89 -14.81
N VAL A 248 8.82 3.05 -15.01
CA VAL A 248 9.02 1.80 -14.28
C VAL A 248 10.04 2.06 -13.18
N ILE A 249 9.70 1.72 -11.94
CA ILE A 249 10.55 1.88 -10.76
C ILE A 249 10.79 0.51 -10.15
N GLU A 250 12.03 0.08 -10.12
CA GLU A 250 12.47 -1.14 -9.44
C GLU A 250 13.08 -0.77 -8.09
N THR A 251 12.60 -1.37 -7.00
CA THR A 251 13.09 -1.11 -5.65
C THR A 251 13.43 -2.42 -4.94
N ASN A 252 14.61 -2.46 -4.34
CA ASN A 252 15.11 -3.57 -3.51
C ASN A 252 15.89 -3.00 -2.31
N ASN A 253 16.68 -3.83 -1.61
CA ASN A 253 17.56 -3.40 -0.51
C ASN A 253 16.81 -2.66 0.62
N PHE A 254 15.65 -3.18 0.99
CA PHE A 254 14.92 -2.71 2.17
C PHE A 254 15.68 -3.08 3.44
N LEU A 255 15.83 -2.13 4.36
CA LEU A 255 16.61 -2.31 5.60
C LEU A 255 15.97 -3.33 6.53
N ARG A 256 14.66 -3.20 6.76
CA ARG A 256 13.85 -4.11 7.56
C ARG A 256 12.39 -3.97 7.13
N GLU A 257 11.45 -4.29 8.01
CA GLU A 257 10.02 -4.26 7.73
C GLU A 257 9.59 -2.93 7.10
N THR A 258 8.76 -3.00 6.05
CA THR A 258 8.27 -1.82 5.34
C THR A 258 7.00 -1.25 5.99
N SER A 259 6.48 -0.12 5.50
CA SER A 259 5.17 0.35 5.94
C SER A 259 4.00 -0.46 5.35
N PHE A 260 4.27 -1.31 4.37
CA PHE A 260 3.26 -2.07 3.65
C PHE A 260 2.87 -3.35 4.38
N ALA A 261 1.60 -3.73 4.25
CA ALA A 261 1.03 -4.95 4.84
C ALA A 261 1.36 -5.11 6.34
N GLN A 262 1.34 -4.00 7.11
CA GLN A 262 1.70 -3.96 8.54
C GLN A 262 3.12 -4.49 8.81
N GLY A 263 4.08 -4.13 7.93
CA GLY A 263 5.47 -4.57 7.99
C GLY A 263 5.67 -6.07 7.81
N ARG A 264 4.73 -6.75 7.15
CA ARG A 264 4.87 -8.18 6.85
C ARG A 264 6.05 -8.47 5.94
N THR A 265 6.36 -7.56 5.03
CA THR A 265 7.46 -7.67 4.08
C THR A 265 8.65 -6.82 4.53
N GLY A 266 9.84 -7.13 4.02
CA GLY A 266 11.08 -6.50 4.46
C GLY A 266 12.23 -6.72 3.46
N PRO A 267 13.42 -7.14 3.92
CA PRO A 267 14.61 -7.22 3.05
C PRO A 267 14.48 -8.09 1.80
N ASN A 268 13.56 -9.07 1.79
CA ASN A 268 13.31 -9.95 0.66
C ASN A 268 12.33 -9.37 -0.37
N LEU A 269 11.78 -8.18 -0.12
CA LEU A 269 10.89 -7.51 -1.05
C LEU A 269 11.64 -7.05 -2.29
N GLN A 270 11.15 -7.51 -3.44
CA GLN A 270 11.42 -6.93 -4.74
C GLN A 270 10.13 -6.25 -5.21
N LEU A 271 10.19 -4.93 -5.35
CA LEU A 271 9.04 -4.13 -5.72
C LEU A 271 9.25 -3.54 -7.12
N VAL A 272 8.24 -3.71 -7.98
CA VAL A 272 8.19 -3.04 -9.28
C VAL A 272 6.95 -2.15 -9.31
N GLU A 273 7.14 -0.86 -9.39
CA GLU A 273 6.07 0.12 -9.55
C GLU A 273 6.05 0.65 -10.98
N ARG A 274 4.86 0.93 -11.49
CA ARG A 274 4.63 1.57 -12.79
C ARG A 274 3.71 2.75 -12.60
N LEU A 275 4.16 3.91 -13.07
CA LEU A 275 3.39 5.15 -13.09
C LEU A 275 3.13 5.51 -14.55
N THR A 276 1.86 5.49 -14.96
CA THR A 276 1.44 5.79 -16.33
C THR A 276 0.39 6.89 -16.32
N ARG A 277 0.66 7.99 -17.01
CA ARG A 277 -0.30 9.07 -17.19
C ARG A 277 -1.36 8.63 -18.21
N VAL A 278 -2.60 8.41 -17.76
CA VAL A 278 -3.67 7.83 -18.62
C VAL A 278 -4.70 8.87 -19.10
N SER A 279 -4.71 10.06 -18.49
CA SER A 279 -5.49 11.23 -18.91
C SER A 279 -4.85 12.52 -18.37
N GLU A 280 -5.47 13.68 -18.59
CA GLU A 280 -5.04 14.98 -18.01
C GLU A 280 -5.25 15.07 -16.48
N ASP A 281 -6.02 14.17 -15.89
CA ASP A 281 -6.40 14.22 -14.47
C ASP A 281 -6.18 12.89 -13.74
N THR A 282 -5.73 11.84 -14.44
CA THR A 282 -5.49 10.52 -13.84
C THR A 282 -4.07 10.03 -14.09
N LEU A 283 -3.41 9.58 -13.02
CA LEU A 283 -2.15 8.86 -13.01
C LEU A 283 -2.42 7.43 -12.53
N LEU A 284 -2.19 6.43 -13.37
CA LEU A 284 -2.34 5.04 -12.98
C LEU A 284 -1.06 4.58 -12.27
N TYR A 285 -1.18 4.25 -10.99
CA TYR A 285 -0.15 3.57 -10.22
C TYR A 285 -0.42 2.09 -10.18
N ARG A 286 0.56 1.28 -10.57
CA ARG A 286 0.53 -0.18 -10.47
C ARG A 286 1.75 -0.65 -9.69
N ALA A 287 1.55 -1.53 -8.72
CA ALA A 287 2.65 -2.10 -7.94
C ALA A 287 2.59 -3.63 -8.00
N THR A 288 3.70 -4.23 -8.40
CA THR A 288 3.92 -5.67 -8.36
C THR A 288 4.83 -6.00 -7.18
N ILE A 289 4.30 -6.80 -6.26
CA ILE A 289 4.94 -7.23 -5.03
C ILE A 289 5.50 -8.63 -5.24
N ASN A 290 6.81 -8.79 -5.04
CA ASN A 290 7.47 -10.07 -5.01
C ASN A 290 8.28 -10.21 -3.71
N ASP A 291 7.71 -10.92 -2.74
CA ASP A 291 8.42 -11.34 -1.53
C ASP A 291 8.15 -12.84 -1.32
N PRO A 292 9.08 -13.72 -1.75
CA PRO A 292 8.89 -15.17 -1.69
C PRO A 292 8.99 -15.72 -0.27
N THR A 293 9.34 -14.89 0.72
CA THR A 293 9.26 -15.29 2.14
C THR A 293 7.87 -15.11 2.70
N VAL A 294 7.07 -14.21 2.10
CA VAL A 294 5.72 -13.88 2.58
C VAL A 294 4.62 -14.56 1.76
N TRP A 295 4.67 -14.48 0.43
CA TRP A 295 3.62 -14.98 -0.46
C TRP A 295 4.11 -16.13 -1.34
N THR A 296 3.21 -17.03 -1.72
CA THR A 296 3.54 -18.16 -2.61
C THR A 296 3.83 -17.77 -4.06
N SER A 297 3.44 -16.56 -4.47
CA SER A 297 3.74 -16.00 -5.80
C SER A 297 3.76 -14.47 -5.77
N PRO A 298 4.38 -13.81 -6.76
CA PRO A 298 4.19 -12.37 -6.97
C PRO A 298 2.72 -12.04 -7.24
N TRP A 299 2.34 -10.80 -6.97
CA TRP A 299 0.99 -10.29 -7.23
C TRP A 299 1.02 -8.79 -7.50
N THR A 300 -0.05 -8.26 -8.08
CA THR A 300 -0.12 -6.87 -8.56
C THR A 300 -1.45 -6.22 -8.18
N TYR A 301 -1.38 -4.97 -7.74
CA TYR A 301 -2.54 -4.10 -7.59
C TYR A 301 -2.39 -2.79 -8.36
N GLU A 302 -3.52 -2.12 -8.57
CA GLU A 302 -3.61 -0.85 -9.28
C GLU A 302 -4.45 0.16 -8.50
N VAL A 303 -3.95 1.39 -8.47
CA VAL A 303 -4.62 2.55 -7.88
C VAL A 303 -4.62 3.66 -8.93
N PRO A 304 -5.78 4.00 -9.51
CA PRO A 304 -5.93 5.23 -10.27
C PRO A 304 -5.84 6.42 -9.29
N MET A 305 -4.87 7.30 -9.49
CA MET A 305 -4.68 8.49 -8.70
C MET A 305 -5.24 9.70 -9.44
N VAL A 306 -5.95 10.56 -8.75
CA VAL A 306 -6.60 11.75 -9.32
C VAL A 306 -5.73 12.99 -9.06
N LEU A 307 -5.62 13.87 -10.05
CA LEU A 307 -4.89 15.12 -9.90
C LEU A 307 -5.59 16.02 -8.88
N ASN A 308 -4.85 16.44 -7.87
CA ASN A 308 -5.26 17.39 -6.85
C ASN A 308 -4.63 18.75 -7.17
N ASP A 309 -5.47 19.79 -7.28
CA ASP A 309 -5.03 21.17 -7.56
C ASP A 309 -4.62 21.95 -6.30
N GLN A 310 -4.76 21.34 -5.12
CA GLN A 310 -4.35 21.90 -3.85
C GLN A 310 -2.88 21.59 -3.54
N PRO A 311 -2.19 22.47 -2.79
CA PRO A 311 -0.84 22.18 -2.33
C PRO A 311 -0.83 21.01 -1.34
N LEU A 312 0.30 20.32 -1.27
CA LEU A 312 0.56 19.37 -0.20
C LEU A 312 0.84 20.13 1.10
N TYR A 313 0.15 19.75 2.18
CA TYR A 313 0.38 20.32 3.52
C TYR A 313 1.40 19.50 4.31
N GLU A 314 2.02 20.13 5.30
CA GLU A 314 2.95 19.48 6.20
C GLU A 314 2.24 18.42 7.06
N TYR A 315 2.81 17.21 7.12
CA TYR A 315 2.45 16.20 8.09
C TYR A 315 3.44 16.22 9.25
N ALA A 316 3.12 16.92 10.32
CA ALA A 316 4.02 17.10 11.47
C ALA A 316 4.05 15.86 12.39
N CYS A 317 4.62 14.74 11.91
CA CYS A 317 4.57 13.46 12.62
C CYS A 317 5.22 13.49 14.01
N HIS A 318 6.35 14.20 14.14
CA HIS A 318 7.15 14.20 15.36
C HIS A 318 6.70 15.29 16.34
N GLU A 319 6.23 16.43 15.85
CA GLU A 319 5.78 17.56 16.67
C GLU A 319 4.57 17.17 17.54
N GLY A 320 4.75 17.19 18.86
CA GLY A 320 3.71 16.79 19.81
C GLY A 320 3.51 15.28 19.93
N ASN A 321 4.40 14.46 19.36
CA ASN A 321 4.38 13.01 19.53
C ASN A 321 4.97 12.62 20.89
N TYR A 322 4.10 12.55 21.90
CA TYR A 322 4.41 12.03 23.24
C TYR A 322 4.11 10.54 23.37
N GLY A 323 3.84 9.83 22.26
CA GLY A 323 3.38 8.45 22.28
C GLY A 323 4.38 7.55 23.01
N LEU A 324 5.67 7.68 22.68
CA LEU A 324 6.72 6.88 23.32
C LEU A 324 6.85 7.19 24.82
N GLU A 325 6.88 8.46 25.21
CA GLU A 325 6.94 8.87 26.62
C GLU A 325 5.75 8.31 27.41
N ASN A 326 4.53 8.43 26.88
CA ASN A 326 3.31 7.96 27.52
C ASN A 326 3.28 6.43 27.67
N ILE A 327 3.68 5.68 26.63
CA ILE A 327 3.76 4.21 26.69
C ILE A 327 4.72 3.77 27.80
N LEU A 328 5.88 4.42 27.88
CA LEU A 328 6.91 4.08 28.87
C LEU A 328 6.51 4.48 30.28
N ALA A 329 5.89 5.65 30.45
CA ALA A 329 5.34 6.08 31.73
C ALA A 329 4.28 5.08 32.22
N GLY A 330 3.38 4.63 31.35
CA GLY A 330 2.41 3.59 31.65
C GLY A 330 3.07 2.27 32.08
N ALA A 331 4.10 1.82 31.35
CA ALA A 331 4.85 0.62 31.71
C ALA A 331 5.51 0.73 33.09
N ARG A 332 6.06 1.90 33.46
CA ARG A 332 6.63 2.13 34.79
C ARG A 332 5.60 2.04 35.91
N VAL A 333 4.36 2.48 35.67
CA VAL A 333 3.27 2.34 36.65
C VAL A 333 2.95 0.86 36.87
N LEU A 334 2.80 0.08 35.79
CA LEU A 334 2.53 -1.36 35.87
C LEU A 334 3.64 -2.12 36.61
N GLU A 335 4.90 -1.75 36.39
CA GLU A 335 6.03 -2.32 37.14
C GLU A 335 5.97 -2.00 38.63
N ALA A 336 5.63 -0.76 39.00
CA ALA A 336 5.48 -0.37 40.40
C ALA A 336 4.33 -1.13 41.09
N GLU A 337 3.20 -1.29 40.42
CA GLU A 337 2.06 -2.08 40.91
C GLU A 337 2.43 -3.56 41.11
N ALA A 338 3.16 -4.16 40.16
CA ALA A 338 3.65 -5.53 40.25
C ALA A 338 4.66 -5.73 41.40
N GLU A 339 5.43 -4.69 41.73
CA GLU A 339 6.34 -4.66 42.88
C GLU A 339 5.64 -4.31 44.22
N GLY A 340 4.34 -4.01 44.19
CA GLY A 340 3.55 -3.64 45.37
C GLY A 340 3.91 -2.27 45.96
N ARG A 341 4.37 -1.33 45.13
CA ARG A 341 4.78 0.03 45.54
C ARG A 341 3.69 1.07 45.42
#